data_AF-A0A842MUX2-F1
#
_entry.id   AF-A0A842MUX2-F1
#
_cell.length_a   1.000
_cell.length_b   1.000
_cell.length_c   1.000
_cell.angle_alpha   90.00
_cell.angle_beta   90.00
_cell.angle_gamma   90.00
#
_symmetry.space_group_name_H-M   'P 1'
#
loop_
_entity.id
_entity.type
_entity.pdbx_description
1 polymer ?
#
loop_
_entity_poly.entity_id
_entity_poly.type
_entity_poly.pdbx_seq_one_letter_code
_entity_poly.pdbx_strand_id
1 'polypeptide(L)' 'MKSRRKSGHCPRCGSIRLKWASGLPQLWSIYDCLECGYRGPLVIENGELAKKIRKRWLRKKGNQP' A
#
# COMPACT_ATOMS: atom_id res chain seq x y z
N MET A 1 -23.92 -5.72 -8.60
CA MET A 1 -23.24 -4.43 -8.34
C MET A 1 -21.76 -4.70 -8.04
N LYS A 2 -20.85 -4.57 -9.02
CA LYS A 2 -19.40 -4.80 -8.79
C LYS A 2 -18.79 -3.53 -8.22
N SER A 3 -18.73 -3.43 -6.89
CA SER A 3 -17.94 -2.40 -6.20
C SER A 3 -16.48 -2.56 -6.63
N ARG A 4 -16.03 -1.79 -7.64
CA ARG A 4 -14.61 -1.63 -7.96
C ARG A 4 -13.98 -0.82 -6.82
N ARG A 5 -13.77 -1.44 -5.66
CA ARG A 5 -12.78 -0.96 -4.70
C ARG A 5 -11.46 -0.99 -5.45
N LYS A 6 -11.00 0.18 -5.94
CA LYS A 6 -9.65 0.35 -6.48
C LYS A 6 -8.69 -0.15 -5.40
N SER A 7 -8.24 -1.39 -5.58
CA SER A 7 -7.41 -2.09 -4.62
C SER A 7 -5.98 -1.66 -4.88
N GLY A 8 -5.67 -0.41 -4.52
CA GLY A 8 -4.31 0.08 -4.57
C GLY A 8 -3.42 -0.79 -3.69
N HIS A 9 -2.21 -1.05 -4.16
CA HIS A 9 -1.16 -1.72 -3.41
C HIS A 9 -0.16 -0.70 -2.88
N CYS A 10 0.41 -0.97 -1.70
CA CYS A 10 1.42 -0.11 -1.11
C CYS A 10 2.69 -0.10 -1.98
N PRO A 11 3.20 1.08 -2.38
CA PRO A 11 4.42 1.17 -3.19
C PRO A 11 5.67 0.70 -2.44
N ARG A 12 5.61 0.62 -1.10
CA ARG A 12 6.76 0.28 -0.24
C ARG A 12 6.87 -1.21 0.04
N CYS A 13 5.75 -1.85 0.39
CA CYS A 13 5.73 -3.25 0.82
C CYS A 13 4.84 -4.16 -0.05
N GLY A 14 4.14 -3.61 -1.05
CA GLY A 14 3.23 -4.36 -1.93
C GLY A 14 1.94 -4.84 -1.25
N SER A 15 1.69 -4.46 -0.01
CA SER A 15 0.48 -4.83 0.73
C SER A 15 -0.77 -4.18 0.17
N ILE A 16 -1.89 -4.90 0.19
CA ILE A 16 -3.23 -4.37 -0.09
C ILE A 16 -3.85 -3.66 1.12
N ARG A 17 -3.21 -3.70 2.29
CA ARG A 17 -3.71 -3.13 3.55
C ARG A 17 -3.47 -1.61 3.60
N LEU A 18 -4.05 -0.90 2.65
CA LEU A 18 -4.09 0.56 2.59
C LEU A 18 -5.45 1.06 3.06
N LYS A 19 -5.45 2.07 3.94
CA LYS A 19 -6.63 2.82 4.35
C LYS A 19 -6.52 4.27 3.88
N TRP A 20 -7.63 4.94 3.64
CA TRP A 20 -7.60 6.38 3.41
C TRP A 20 -7.19 7.10 4.70
N ALA A 21 -6.25 8.03 4.58
CA ALA A 21 -5.94 8.94 5.66
C ALA A 21 -7.19 9.76 5.96
N SER A 22 -7.72 9.61 7.16
CA SER A 22 -8.96 10.20 7.63
C SER A 22 -8.67 11.11 8.83
N GLY A 23 -9.50 12.14 9.02
CA GLY A 23 -9.39 13.07 10.16
C GLY A 23 -9.19 14.54 9.77
N LEU A 24 -8.81 14.85 8.53
CA LEU A 24 -8.64 16.22 8.04
C LEU A 24 -9.14 16.33 6.58
N PRO A 25 -9.86 17.40 6.20
CA PRO A 25 -10.34 17.62 4.83
C PRO A 25 -9.23 17.62 3.77
N GLN A 26 -8.01 18.00 4.14
CA GLN A 26 -6.87 18.09 3.22
C GLN A 26 -6.23 16.72 2.90
N LEU A 27 -6.62 15.65 3.61
CA LEU A 27 -6.00 14.33 3.50
C LEU A 27 -6.73 13.37 2.53
N TRP A 28 -7.74 13.86 1.80
CA TRP A 28 -8.58 13.08 0.89
C TRP A 28 -7.85 12.51 -0.35
N SER A 29 -6.53 12.61 -0.41
CA SER A 29 -5.72 11.98 -1.46
C SER A 29 -4.60 11.13 -0.88
N ILE A 30 -4.57 10.90 0.43
CA ILE A 30 -3.48 10.20 1.11
C ILE A 30 -3.95 8.83 1.59
N TYR A 31 -3.10 7.82 1.39
CA TYR A 31 -3.28 6.48 1.89
C TYR A 31 -2.28 6.16 2.99
N ASP A 32 -2.75 5.46 4.01
CA ASP A 32 -1.98 4.92 5.13
C ASP A 32 -1.89 3.39 5.02
N CYS A 33 -0.68 2.85 5.00
CA CYS A 33 -0.41 1.42 4.95
C CYS A 33 -0.26 0.85 6.35
N LEU A 34 -1.11 -0.12 6.69
CA LEU A 34 -1.14 -0.74 8.00
C LEU A 34 -0.04 -1.79 8.23
N GLU A 35 0.71 -2.17 7.19
CA GLU A 35 1.81 -3.15 7.33
C GLU A 35 3.19 -2.52 7.50
N CYS A 36 3.47 -1.43 6.78
CA CYS A 36 4.80 -0.82 6.77
C CYS A 36 4.82 0.65 7.21
N GLY A 37 3.66 1.21 7.57
CA GLY A 37 3.54 2.61 7.98
C GLY A 37 3.73 3.62 6.84
N TYR A 38 3.69 3.19 5.57
CA TYR A 38 3.71 4.11 4.45
C TYR A 38 2.49 5.05 4.48
N ARG A 39 2.72 6.36 4.44
CA ARG A 39 1.68 7.38 4.34
C ARG A 39 1.95 8.27 3.14
N GLY A 40 1.06 8.30 2.17
CA GLY A 40 1.24 9.14 0.98
C GLY A 40 0.18 8.93 -0.10
N PRO A 41 0.19 9.76 -1.14
CA PRO A 41 -0.82 9.71 -2.20
C PRO A 41 -0.58 8.62 -3.25
N LEU A 42 0.62 8.03 -3.28
CA LEU A 42 0.99 7.07 -4.30
C LEU A 42 0.51 5.66 -3.94
N VAL A 43 -0.24 5.06 -4.85
CA VAL A 43 -0.67 3.66 -4.77
C VAL A 43 -0.37 2.95 -6.08
N ILE A 44 -0.03 1.67 -6.00
CA ILE A 44 0.28 0.83 -7.17
C ILE A 44 -0.99 0.08 -7.55
N GLU A 45 -1.58 0.38 -8.70
CA GLU A 45 -2.75 -0.37 -9.22
C GLU A 45 -2.33 -1.67 -9.93
N ASN A 46 -1.08 -1.75 -10.40
CA ASN A 46 -0.57 -2.94 -11.10
C ASN A 46 -0.21 -4.06 -10.10
N GLY A 47 -1.03 -5.10 -10.07
CA GLY A 47 -0.87 -6.27 -9.20
C GLY A 47 0.43 -7.06 -9.43
N GLU A 48 0.96 -7.11 -10.66
CA GLU A 48 2.23 -7.81 -10.93
C GLU A 48 3.43 -7.05 -10.34
N LEU A 49 3.44 -5.73 -10.49
CA LEU A 49 4.44 -4.87 -9.88
C LEU A 49 4.35 -4.96 -8.36
N ALA A 50 3.14 -4.93 -7.81
CA ALA A 50 2.91 -5.09 -6.37
C ALA A 50 3.44 -6.42 -5.83
N LYS A 51 3.25 -7.53 -6.56
CA LYS A 51 3.82 -8.85 -6.20
C LYS A 51 5.35 -8.82 -6.13
N LYS A 52 6.01 -8.17 -7.11
CA LYS A 52 7.48 -8.02 -7.11
C LYS A 52 7.97 -7.21 -5.89
N ILE A 53 7.31 -6.09 -5.61
CA ILE A 53 7.58 -5.24 -4.43
C ILE A 53 7.41 -6.04 -3.13
N ARG A 54 6.30 -6.79 -3.02
CA ARG A 54 6.01 -7.65 -1.86
C ARG A 54 7.08 -8.70 -1.62
N LYS A 55 7.47 -9.44 -2.67
CA LYS A 55 8.55 -10.44 -2.59
C LYS A 55 9.87 -9.81 -2.14
N ARG A 56 10.24 -8.65 -2.69
CA ARG A 56 11.46 -7.92 -2.30
C ARG A 56 11.41 -7.46 -0.84
N TRP A 57 10.26 -6.96 -0.38
CA TRP A 57 10.06 -6.50 0.98
C TRP A 57 10.15 -7.64 1.99
N LEU A 58 9.50 -8.78 1.73
CA LEU A 58 9.56 -9.98 2.58
C LEU A 58 10.98 -10.55 2.67
N ARG A 59 11.72 -10.59 1.55
CA ARG A 59 13.13 -11.00 1.54
C ARG A 59 14.02 -10.10 2.40
N LYS A 60 13.78 -8.78 2.38
CA LYS A 60 14.52 -7.83 3.25
C LYS A 60 14.14 -7.99 4.73
N LYS A 61 12.85 -8.19 5.04
CA LYS A 61 12.37 -8.33 6.42
C LYS A 61 12.89 -9.58 7.12
N GLY A 62 13.04 -10.68 6.38
CA GLY A 62 13.61 -11.93 6.91
C GLY A 62 15.14 -11.95 7.04
N ASN A 63 15.82 -10.87 6.64
CA ASN A 63 17.28 -10.77 6.68
C ASN A 63 17.75 -9.64 7.60
N GLN A 64 16.94 -9.30 8.61
CA GLN A 64 17.31 -8.38 9.66
C GLN A 64 17.90 -9.23 10.81
N PRO A 65 19.17 -9.02 11.22
CA PRO A 65 19.76 -9.70 12.38
C PRO A 65 19.03 -9.33 13.68
#